data_AF-A0A1T4NFH1-F1
#
_entry.id   AF-A0A1T4NFH1-F1
#
_cell.length_a   1.000
_cell.length_b   1.000
_cell.length_c   1.000
_cell.angle_alpha   90.00
_cell.angle_beta   90.00
_cell.angle_gamma   90.00
#
_symmetry.space_group_name_H-M   'P 1'
#
loop_
_entity.id
_entity.type
_entity.pdbx_description
1 polymer ?
#
loop_
_entity_poly.entity_id
_entity_poly.type
_entity_poly.pdbx_seq_one_letter_code
_entity_poly.pdbx_strand_id
1 'polypeptide(L)'
;MFEKSFSFSGKHANYVKDLVDLDEANLLNRNIDVFILAPVIGFLYGRTAERDNGNTTTKIFTEQLLREQTKINFVYRLIMLLGGEDSLSVADKMDRAFRESDEGEALERNMEIFESYLLGGVEYLHEKLYEENLNREDYINNLYEFVNDFNSDLESRVENEDISEIIQQFE
;
A
#
# COMPACT_ATOMS: atom_id res chain seq x y z
N MET A 1 -8.15 -13.30 -8.41
CA MET A 1 -7.22 -12.83 -7.34
C MET A 1 -7.95 -12.36 -6.08
N PHE A 2 -8.77 -11.31 -6.11
CA PHE A 2 -9.45 -10.74 -4.91
C PHE A 2 -10.92 -11.14 -4.74
N GLU A 3 -11.24 -12.42 -4.96
CA GLU A 3 -12.63 -12.92 -4.95
C GLU A 3 -13.09 -13.46 -3.59
N LYS A 4 -12.15 -13.57 -2.64
CA LYS A 4 -12.40 -13.98 -1.27
C LYS A 4 -12.16 -12.80 -0.33
N SER A 5 -12.87 -12.80 0.79
CA SER A 5 -12.67 -11.81 1.84
C SER A 5 -11.22 -11.79 2.32
N PHE A 6 -10.68 -10.61 2.59
CA PHE A 6 -9.34 -10.43 3.15
C PHE A 6 -9.41 -10.10 4.64
N SER A 7 -8.44 -10.57 5.42
CA SER A 7 -8.34 -10.29 6.85
C SER A 7 -6.92 -9.90 7.23
N PHE A 8 -6.78 -8.72 7.81
CA PHE A 8 -5.59 -8.37 8.58
C PHE A 8 -5.61 -9.14 9.90
N SER A 9 -4.43 -9.50 10.40
CA SER A 9 -4.23 -10.28 11.63
C SER A 9 -3.11 -9.68 12.50
N GLY A 10 -3.13 -10.02 13.80
CA GLY A 10 -2.14 -9.58 14.76
C GLY A 10 -2.02 -8.05 14.88
N LYS A 11 -0.79 -7.54 14.95
CA LYS A 11 -0.50 -6.10 15.05
C LYS A 11 -1.14 -5.28 13.93
N HIS A 12 -1.12 -5.77 12.69
CA HIS A 12 -1.69 -5.05 11.54
C HIS A 12 -3.20 -4.91 11.67
N ALA A 13 -3.88 -5.86 12.31
CA ALA A 13 -5.31 -5.72 12.58
C ALA A 13 -5.61 -4.63 13.62
N ASN A 14 -4.72 -4.41 14.59
CA ASN A 14 -4.83 -3.31 15.54
C ASN A 14 -4.56 -1.98 14.82
N TYR A 15 -3.47 -1.88 14.07
CA TYR A 15 -3.11 -0.65 13.35
C TYR A 15 -4.18 -0.21 12.35
N VAL A 16 -4.79 -1.15 11.61
CA VAL A 16 -5.90 -0.83 10.71
C VAL A 16 -7.10 -0.31 11.48
N LYS A 17 -7.43 -0.88 12.65
CA LYS A 17 -8.51 -0.35 13.50
C LYS A 17 -8.15 1.04 14.02
N ASP A 18 -6.94 1.24 14.51
CA ASP A 18 -6.48 2.55 14.99
C ASP A 18 -6.52 3.63 13.90
N LEU A 19 -6.26 3.28 12.64
CA LEU A 19 -6.33 4.20 11.49
C LEU A 19 -7.77 4.48 11.00
N VAL A 20 -8.70 3.55 11.23
CA VAL A 20 -10.08 3.61 10.72
C VAL A 20 -11.06 4.11 11.78
N ASP A 21 -10.98 3.57 12.99
CA ASP A 21 -11.85 3.85 14.14
C ASP A 21 -11.37 5.09 14.93
N LEU A 22 -10.78 6.08 14.25
CA LEU A 22 -10.49 7.38 14.86
C LEU A 22 -11.79 8.15 15.05
N ASP A 23 -12.38 8.00 16.23
CA ASP A 23 -13.68 8.56 16.67
C ASP A 23 -13.84 10.09 16.41
N GLU A 24 -12.77 10.83 16.11
CA GLU A 24 -12.84 12.27 15.85
C GLU A 24 -12.31 12.72 14.48
N ALA A 25 -11.50 11.91 13.79
CA ALA A 25 -10.81 12.31 12.56
C ALA A 25 -11.26 11.57 11.30
N ASN A 26 -11.74 10.32 11.40
CA ASN A 26 -12.16 9.48 10.25
C ASN A 26 -11.21 9.57 9.03
N LEU A 27 -9.89 9.49 9.27
CA LEU A 27 -8.87 9.67 8.23
C LEU A 27 -9.05 8.68 7.07
N LEU A 28 -9.30 7.41 7.43
CA LEU A 28 -9.64 6.35 6.49
C LEU A 28 -10.98 5.76 6.91
N ASN A 29 -12.01 5.96 6.09
CA ASN A 29 -13.37 5.61 6.47
C ASN A 29 -13.64 4.10 6.54
N ARG A 30 -12.81 3.28 5.88
CA ARG A 30 -13.04 1.85 5.72
C ARG A 30 -11.71 1.10 5.65
N ASN A 31 -11.69 -0.12 6.18
CA ASN A 31 -10.55 -1.05 6.02
C ASN A 31 -10.12 -1.25 4.56
N ILE A 32 -11.07 -1.18 3.60
CA ILE A 32 -10.76 -1.29 2.17
C ILE A 32 -9.96 -0.10 1.65
N ASP A 33 -10.13 1.09 2.22
CA ASP A 33 -9.37 2.28 1.82
C ASP A 33 -7.91 2.14 2.28
N VAL A 34 -7.68 1.58 3.47
CA VAL A 34 -6.33 1.18 3.93
C VAL A 34 -5.72 0.15 2.99
N PHE A 35 -6.48 -0.88 2.60
CA PHE A 35 -6.00 -1.95 1.71
C PHE A 35 -5.58 -1.46 0.32
N ILE A 36 -6.20 -0.39 -0.18
CA ILE A 36 -5.86 0.22 -1.46
C ILE A 36 -4.66 1.17 -1.34
N LEU A 37 -4.60 1.97 -0.27
CA LEU A 37 -3.57 3.01 -0.10
C LEU A 37 -2.24 2.47 0.42
N ALA A 38 -2.29 1.65 1.48
CA ALA A 38 -1.10 1.18 2.18
C ALA A 38 -0.04 0.51 1.28
N PRO A 39 -0.35 -0.37 0.30
CA PRO A 39 0.69 -0.96 -0.55
C PRO A 39 1.46 0.09 -1.37
N VAL A 40 0.80 1.18 -1.80
CA VAL A 40 1.48 2.29 -2.50
C VAL A 40 2.44 3.00 -1.56
N ILE A 41 2.00 3.31 -0.34
CA ILE A 41 2.84 3.94 0.69
C ILE A 41 4.01 3.04 1.06
N GLY A 42 3.76 1.74 1.29
CA GLY A 42 4.80 0.77 1.58
C GLY A 42 5.85 0.72 0.48
N PHE A 43 5.43 0.69 -0.79
CA PHE A 43 6.35 0.73 -1.92
C PHE A 43 7.16 2.04 -1.98
N LEU A 44 6.50 3.20 -1.93
CA LEU A 44 7.14 4.50 -2.10
C LEU A 44 8.21 4.81 -1.04
N TYR A 45 8.00 4.33 0.19
CA TYR A 45 8.92 4.48 1.31
C TYR A 45 9.79 3.23 1.56
N GLY A 46 9.76 2.23 0.67
CA GLY A 46 10.58 1.02 0.78
C GLY A 46 10.29 0.19 2.04
N ARG A 47 9.05 0.24 2.56
CA ARG A 47 8.60 -0.49 3.74
C ARG A 47 7.93 -1.80 3.35
N THR A 48 8.40 -2.89 3.92
CA THR A 48 7.77 -4.21 3.86
C THR A 48 7.63 -4.78 5.27
N ALA A 49 6.62 -5.63 5.48
CA ALA A 49 6.44 -6.33 6.75
C ALA A 49 5.91 -7.75 6.51
N GLU A 50 6.22 -8.65 7.43
CA GLU A 50 5.70 -10.02 7.41
C GLU A 50 4.37 -10.11 8.13
N ARG A 51 3.54 -11.06 7.71
CA ARG A 51 2.24 -11.31 8.32
C ARG A 51 2.39 -11.73 9.78
N ASP A 52 1.72 -11.00 10.66
CA ASP A 52 1.55 -11.39 12.06
C ASP A 52 0.32 -12.30 12.20
N ASN A 53 0.52 -13.48 12.79
CA ASN A 53 -0.52 -14.50 13.01
C ASN A 53 -1.22 -14.37 14.38
N GLY A 54 -1.14 -13.20 15.02
CA GLY A 54 -1.86 -12.91 16.25
C GLY A 54 -3.39 -13.05 16.14
N ASN A 55 -4.04 -13.20 17.30
CA ASN A 55 -5.48 -13.53 17.39
C ASN A 55 -6.42 -12.38 16.98
N THR A 56 -5.97 -11.13 17.03
CA THR A 56 -6.82 -10.00 16.62
C THR A 56 -6.94 -9.98 15.11
N THR A 57 -8.16 -9.83 14.60
CA THR A 57 -8.41 -9.70 13.17
C THR A 57 -9.33 -8.53 12.87
N THR A 58 -9.16 -7.93 11.70
CA THR A 58 -10.14 -7.03 11.09
C THR A 58 -10.30 -7.41 9.62
N LYS A 59 -11.54 -7.33 9.11
CA LYS A 59 -11.93 -7.98 7.86
C LYS A 59 -12.39 -6.97 6.83
N ILE A 60 -12.15 -7.30 5.56
CA ILE A 60 -12.76 -6.68 4.39
C ILE A 60 -13.65 -7.71 3.74
N PHE A 61 -14.94 -7.41 3.65
CA PHE A 61 -15.90 -8.34 3.07
C PHE A 61 -15.72 -8.45 1.56
N THR A 62 -16.04 -9.62 1.00
CA THR A 62 -15.93 -9.88 -0.44
C THR A 62 -16.65 -8.83 -1.28
N GLU A 63 -17.83 -8.36 -0.84
CA GLU A 63 -18.58 -7.32 -1.56
C GLU A 63 -17.80 -6.01 -1.70
N GLN A 64 -17.03 -5.61 -0.67
CA GLN A 64 -16.21 -4.40 -0.73
C GLN A 64 -15.05 -4.57 -1.70
N LEU A 65 -14.39 -5.74 -1.69
CA LEU A 65 -13.32 -6.07 -2.63
C LEU A 65 -13.83 -6.08 -4.08
N LEU A 66 -14.99 -6.69 -4.33
CA LEU A 66 -15.61 -6.71 -5.66
C LEU A 66 -16.00 -5.31 -6.12
N ARG A 67 -16.53 -4.48 -5.23
CA ARG A 67 -16.93 -3.11 -5.55
C ARG A 67 -15.74 -2.22 -5.93
N GLU A 68 -14.61 -2.39 -5.26
CA GLU A 68 -13.38 -1.61 -5.50
C GLU A 68 -12.36 -2.36 -6.38
N GLN A 69 -12.74 -3.49 -6.99
CA GLN A 69 -11.85 -4.42 -7.70
C GLN A 69 -10.99 -3.72 -8.75
N THR A 70 -11.56 -2.78 -9.51
CA THR A 70 -10.81 -2.01 -10.51
C THR A 70 -9.64 -1.25 -9.90
N LYS A 71 -9.83 -0.62 -8.74
CA LYS A 71 -8.76 0.12 -8.04
C LYS A 71 -7.73 -0.83 -7.45
N ILE A 72 -8.19 -1.92 -6.83
CA ILE A 72 -7.31 -2.92 -6.23
C ILE A 72 -6.41 -3.55 -7.31
N ASN A 73 -6.97 -3.98 -8.44
CA ASN A 73 -6.20 -4.55 -9.55
C ASN A 73 -5.22 -3.52 -10.13
N PHE A 74 -5.63 -2.26 -10.24
CA PHE A 74 -4.73 -1.19 -10.68
C PHE A 74 -3.53 -1.03 -9.74
N VAL A 75 -3.77 -0.93 -8.43
CA VAL A 75 -2.70 -0.81 -7.43
C VAL A 75 -1.82 -2.06 -7.41
N TYR A 76 -2.40 -3.26 -7.42
CA TYR A 76 -1.65 -4.51 -7.52
C TYR A 76 -0.71 -4.52 -8.73
N ARG A 77 -1.22 -4.17 -9.92
CA ARG A 77 -0.42 -4.10 -11.14
C ARG A 77 0.72 -3.09 -11.04
N LEU A 78 0.46 -1.91 -10.45
CA LEU A 78 1.51 -0.92 -10.20
C LEU A 78 2.62 -1.51 -9.33
N ILE A 79 2.26 -2.17 -8.22
CA ILE A 79 3.23 -2.79 -7.31
C ILE A 79 4.00 -3.91 -8.00
N MET A 80 3.37 -4.72 -8.86
CA MET A 80 4.08 -5.77 -9.61
C MET A 80 4.99 -5.23 -10.72
N LEU A 81 4.62 -4.10 -11.34
CA LEU A 81 5.43 -3.46 -12.37
C LEU A 81 6.63 -2.73 -11.79
N LEU A 82 6.47 -2.10 -10.63
CA LEU A 82 7.50 -1.26 -10.03
C LEU A 82 8.30 -1.99 -8.94
N GLY A 83 7.68 -2.96 -8.26
CA GLY A 83 8.28 -3.70 -7.14
C GLY A 83 8.82 -5.09 -7.49
N GLY A 84 9.58 -5.64 -6.56
CA GLY A 84 10.32 -6.89 -6.71
C GLY A 84 11.82 -6.66 -6.96
N GLU A 85 12.54 -7.72 -7.30
CA GLU A 85 14.00 -7.65 -7.48
C GLU A 85 14.37 -6.83 -8.73
N ASP A 86 15.43 -6.02 -8.59
CA ASP A 86 16.00 -5.24 -9.70
C ASP A 86 16.52 -6.10 -10.85
N SER A 87 16.72 -7.40 -10.61
CA SER A 87 17.17 -8.38 -11.59
C SER A 87 16.10 -8.74 -12.64
N LEU A 88 14.82 -8.40 -12.41
CA LEU A 88 13.73 -8.76 -13.32
C LEU A 88 13.70 -7.88 -14.57
N SER A 89 13.58 -8.51 -15.74
CA SER A 89 13.41 -7.78 -16.99
C SER A 89 12.04 -7.08 -17.06
N VAL A 90 11.90 -6.07 -17.93
CA VAL A 90 10.63 -5.39 -18.17
C VAL A 90 9.54 -6.38 -18.60
N ALA A 91 9.89 -7.37 -19.43
CA ALA A 91 8.96 -8.40 -19.88
C ALA A 91 8.49 -9.28 -18.70
N ASP A 92 9.38 -9.63 -17.78
CA ASP A 92 9.02 -10.42 -16.58
C ASP A 92 8.13 -9.61 -15.63
N LYS A 93 8.40 -8.31 -15.46
CA LYS A 93 7.56 -7.40 -14.66
C LYS A 93 6.16 -7.25 -15.27
N MET A 94 6.06 -7.11 -16.59
CA MET A 94 4.79 -7.10 -17.31
C MET A 94 4.04 -8.43 -17.15
N ASP A 95 4.72 -9.55 -17.35
CA ASP A 95 4.14 -10.88 -17.20
C ASP A 95 3.60 -11.07 -15.78
N ARG A 96 4.36 -10.71 -14.73
CA ARG A 96 3.89 -10.75 -13.33
C ARG A 96 2.65 -9.88 -13.07
N ALA A 97 2.61 -8.67 -13.62
CA ALA A 97 1.51 -7.73 -13.37
C ALA A 97 0.20 -8.17 -14.05
N PHE A 98 0.26 -8.77 -15.24
CA PHE A 98 -0.92 -9.06 -16.05
C PHE A 98 -1.32 -10.55 -16.09
N ARG A 99 -0.60 -11.45 -15.41
CA ARG A 99 -0.95 -12.88 -15.26
C ARG A 99 -2.16 -13.18 -14.35
N GLU A 100 -3.18 -12.35 -14.39
CA GLU A 100 -4.32 -12.41 -13.47
C GLU A 100 -5.16 -13.69 -13.58
N SER A 101 -5.01 -14.46 -14.66
CA SER A 101 -5.70 -15.72 -14.94
C SER A 101 -5.00 -16.99 -14.46
N ASP A 102 -3.76 -16.90 -13.99
CA ASP A 102 -2.95 -18.09 -13.70
C ASP A 102 -3.14 -18.52 -12.24
N GLU A 103 -3.56 -19.77 -12.03
CA GLU A 103 -3.56 -20.41 -10.72
C GLU A 103 -2.19 -21.10 -10.48
N GLY A 104 -1.56 -20.88 -9.32
CA GLY A 104 -0.31 -21.57 -8.94
C GLY A 104 0.73 -20.70 -8.22
N GLU A 105 1.94 -21.23 -8.06
CA GLU A 105 3.01 -20.63 -7.25
C GLU A 105 3.38 -19.20 -7.63
N ALA A 106 3.28 -18.84 -8.92
CA ALA A 106 3.62 -17.49 -9.39
C ALA A 106 2.61 -16.44 -8.87
N LEU A 107 1.33 -16.80 -8.86
CA LEU A 107 0.28 -15.95 -8.29
C LEU A 107 0.47 -15.81 -6.77
N GLU A 108 0.78 -16.89 -6.07
CA GLU A 108 1.04 -16.88 -4.64
C GLU A 108 2.22 -15.98 -4.28
N ARG A 109 3.37 -16.11 -4.96
CA ARG A 109 4.53 -15.22 -4.75
C ARG A 109 4.20 -13.75 -5.02
N ASN A 110 3.44 -13.45 -6.07
CA ASN A 110 3.05 -12.08 -6.34
C ASN A 110 2.12 -11.50 -5.27
N MET A 111 1.21 -12.33 -4.74
CA MET A 111 0.35 -11.96 -3.62
C MET A 111 1.15 -11.74 -2.34
N GLU A 112 2.19 -12.54 -2.08
CA GLU A 112 3.10 -12.33 -0.95
C GLU A 112 3.85 -11.01 -1.07
N ILE A 113 4.36 -10.67 -2.27
CA ILE A 113 5.03 -9.38 -2.50
C ILE A 113 4.06 -8.22 -2.27
N PHE A 114 2.87 -8.30 -2.85
CA PHE A 114 1.83 -7.30 -2.63
C PHE A 114 1.46 -7.17 -1.14
N GLU A 115 1.25 -8.29 -0.46
CA GLU A 115 0.93 -8.31 0.98
C GLU A 115 2.08 -7.72 1.81
N SER A 116 3.34 -7.98 1.46
CA SER A 116 4.48 -7.43 2.19
C SER A 116 4.53 -5.90 2.17
N TYR A 117 4.28 -5.28 1.02
CA TYR A 117 4.17 -3.82 0.90
C TYR A 117 2.90 -3.27 1.54
N LEU A 118 1.78 -3.99 1.42
CA LEU A 118 0.53 -3.65 2.11
C LEU A 118 0.76 -3.55 3.62
N LEU A 119 1.38 -4.57 4.22
CA LEU A 119 1.64 -4.61 5.65
C LEU A 119 2.65 -3.54 6.07
N GLY A 120 3.77 -3.39 5.35
CA GLY A 120 4.76 -2.35 5.63
C GLY A 120 4.20 -0.93 5.51
N GLY A 121 3.28 -0.70 4.57
CA GLY A 121 2.56 0.55 4.45
C GLY A 121 1.57 0.80 5.58
N VAL A 122 0.91 -0.24 6.10
CA VAL A 122 0.05 -0.13 7.30
C VAL A 122 0.89 0.30 8.51
N GLU A 123 2.06 -0.31 8.70
CA GLU A 123 2.97 0.08 9.78
C GLU A 123 3.42 1.53 9.62
N TYR A 124 3.85 1.94 8.43
CA TYR A 124 4.29 3.31 8.17
C TYR A 124 3.19 4.35 8.40
N LEU A 125 1.97 4.07 7.92
CA LEU A 125 0.83 4.96 8.14
C LEU A 125 0.49 5.08 9.63
N HIS A 126 0.54 3.97 10.36
CA HIS A 126 0.31 3.98 11.81
C HIS A 126 1.39 4.79 12.54
N GLU A 127 2.68 4.54 12.24
CA GLU A 127 3.82 5.29 12.79
C GLU A 127 3.71 6.81 12.56
N LYS A 128 3.14 7.23 11.43
CA LYS A 128 3.05 8.64 11.04
C LYS A 128 1.79 9.34 11.50
N LEU A 129 0.68 8.62 11.59
CA LEU A 129 -0.63 9.23 11.81
C LEU A 129 -1.19 8.95 13.20
N TYR A 130 -0.66 7.96 13.92
CA TYR A 130 -1.22 7.50 15.18
C TYR A 130 -0.21 7.49 16.32
N GLU A 131 -0.62 8.02 17.47
CA GLU A 131 0.02 7.85 18.77
C GLU A 131 -1.07 7.68 19.84
N GLU A 132 -0.73 7.04 20.96
CA GLU A 132 -1.69 6.89 22.05
C GLU A 132 -2.10 8.26 22.62
N ASN A 133 -3.41 8.48 22.81
CA ASN A 133 -4.00 9.68 23.41
C ASN A 133 -3.95 10.97 22.56
N LEU A 134 -3.77 10.87 21.24
CA LEU A 134 -3.92 12.03 20.35
C LEU A 134 -5.34 12.60 20.40
N ASN A 135 -5.44 13.93 20.38
CA ASN A 135 -6.70 14.63 20.17
C ASN A 135 -6.92 14.91 18.67
N ARG A 136 -8.12 15.35 18.27
CA ARG A 136 -8.46 15.64 16.87
C ARG A 136 -7.49 16.60 16.17
N GLU A 137 -7.02 17.64 16.86
CA GLU A 137 -6.10 18.63 16.28
C GLU A 137 -4.73 18.00 16.00
N ASP A 138 -4.22 17.17 16.91
CA ASP A 138 -2.96 16.45 16.71
C ASP A 138 -3.04 15.54 15.49
N TYR A 139 -4.15 14.81 15.31
CA TYR A 139 -4.36 13.97 14.12
C TYR A 139 -4.39 14.76 12.81
N ILE A 140 -5.07 15.92 12.80
CA ILE A 140 -5.12 16.79 11.61
C ILE A 140 -3.73 17.33 11.29
N ASN A 141 -2.94 17.70 12.31
CA ASN A 141 -1.58 18.16 12.14
C ASN A 141 -0.67 17.04 11.60
N ASN A 142 -0.74 15.82 12.16
CA ASN A 142 0.02 14.67 11.67
C ASN A 142 -0.31 14.36 10.21
N LEU A 143 -1.59 14.42 9.83
CA LEU A 143 -2.00 14.25 8.43
C LEU A 143 -1.44 15.36 7.54
N TYR A 144 -1.52 16.61 7.99
CA TYR A 144 -1.02 17.77 7.25
C TYR A 144 0.49 17.67 7.03
N GLU A 145 1.25 17.33 8.07
CA GLU A 145 2.69 17.06 7.99
C GLU A 145 2.97 15.91 7.03
N PHE A 146 2.27 14.78 7.15
CA PHE A 146 2.42 13.64 6.25
C PHE A 146 2.18 14.00 4.77
N VAL A 147 1.13 14.77 4.47
CA VAL A 147 0.84 15.19 3.09
C VAL A 147 1.87 16.18 2.57
N ASN A 148 2.36 17.09 3.41
CA ASN A 148 3.41 18.04 3.03
C ASN A 148 4.75 17.35 2.79
N ASP A 149 5.13 16.43 3.67
CA ASP A 149 6.33 15.60 3.52
C ASP A 149 6.24 14.80 2.22
N PHE A 150 5.09 14.14 1.99
CA PHE A 150 4.84 13.42 0.76
C PHE A 150 4.95 14.30 -0.50
N ASN A 151 4.37 15.51 -0.48
CA ASN A 151 4.45 16.44 -1.60
C ASN A 151 5.88 16.92 -1.84
N SER A 152 6.62 17.24 -0.77
CA SER A 152 8.02 17.67 -0.85
C SER A 152 8.92 16.55 -1.39
N ASP A 153 8.68 15.31 -0.94
CA ASP A 153 9.37 14.13 -1.44
C ASP A 153 9.10 13.92 -2.94
N LEU A 154 7.85 14.10 -3.38
CA LEU A 154 7.49 14.02 -4.80
C LEU A 154 8.18 15.10 -5.63
N GLU A 155 8.16 16.36 -5.19
CA GLU A 155 8.84 17.46 -5.87
C GLU A 155 10.34 17.17 -6.01
N SER A 156 10.99 16.71 -4.94
CA SER A 156 12.41 16.35 -4.98
C SER A 156 12.71 15.20 -5.96
N ARG A 157 11.82 14.21 -6.08
CA ARG A 157 12.00 13.09 -7.02
C ARG A 157 11.83 13.54 -8.48
N VAL A 158 10.87 14.42 -8.75
CA VAL A 158 10.64 14.99 -10.08
C VAL A 158 11.81 15.88 -10.51
N GLU A 159 12.41 16.65 -9.61
CA GLU A 159 13.60 17.46 -9.91
C GLU A 159 14.85 16.61 -10.20
N ASN A 160 14.94 15.39 -9.64
CA ASN A 160 16.05 14.48 -9.88
C ASN A 160 15.91 13.64 -11.17
N GLU A 161 14.69 13.50 -11.70
CA GLU A 161 14.45 12.95 -13.02
C GLU A 161 14.36 14.10 -14.03
N ASP A 162 15.50 14.72 -14.35
CA ASP A 162 15.54 15.69 -15.43
C ASP A 162 15.27 14.94 -16.75
N ILE A 163 13.99 14.89 -17.13
CA ILE A 163 13.49 14.25 -18.35
C ILE A 163 14.29 14.77 -19.56
N SER A 164 14.82 16.00 -19.49
CA SER A 164 15.72 16.54 -20.50
C SER A 164 17.07 15.82 -20.60
N GLU A 165 17.67 15.34 -19.50
CA GLU A 165 18.89 14.53 -19.54
C GLU A 165 18.64 13.14 -20.15
N ILE A 166 17.50 12.53 -19.83
CA ILE A 166 17.10 11.23 -20.42
C ILE A 166 16.87 11.39 -21.92
N ILE A 167 16.16 12.44 -22.36
CA ILE A 167 15.92 12.72 -23.78
C ILE A 167 17.24 12.95 -24.54
N GLN A 168 18.21 13.65 -23.93
CA GLN A 168 19.53 13.88 -24.53
C GLN A 168 20.36 12.60 -24.70
N GLN A 169 20.12 11.54 -23.94
CA GLN A 169 20.80 10.25 -24.15
C GLN A 169 20.28 9.48 -25.37
N PHE A 170 19.14 9.88 -25.93
CA PHE A 170 18.54 9.28 -27.12
C PHE A 170 18.67 10.16 -28.39
N GLU A 171 19.33 11.32 -28.31
CA GLU A 171 19.79 12.13 -29.45
C GLU A 171 21.24 11.81 -29.83
#